data_AF-A0A944BL01-F1
#
_entry.id   AF-A0A944BL01-F1
#
_cell.length_a   1.000
_cell.length_b   1.000
_cell.length_c   1.000
_cell.angle_alpha   90.00
_cell.angle_beta   90.00
_cell.angle_gamma   90.00
#
_symmetry.space_group_name_H-M   'P 1'
#
loop_
_entity.id
_entity.type
_entity.pdbx_description
1 polymer ?
#
loop_
_entity_poly.entity_id
_entity_poly.type
_entity_poly.pdbx_seq_one_letter_code
_entity_poly.pdbx_strand_id
1 'polypeptide(L)'
;SHWTMTRKTRIGLIIAAIAASIIAYLSGSVVSIWKVFGSVSAAALLIPILATYFPKWIRLTPIGAFVLMLASSIVTCVWFASKYMTQDGYWLGLEPLFAGAIVAIAIAVVDNIGLRWREASRS
;
A
#
# COMPACT_ATOMS: atom_id res chain seq x y z
N SER A 1 -0.91 38.27 5.14
CA SER A 1 0.50 37.82 5.30
C SER A 1 0.85 36.72 4.28
N HIS A 2 0.82 37.02 2.98
CA HIS A 2 0.95 36.02 1.89
C HIS A 2 2.41 35.57 1.64
N TRP A 3 3.40 36.32 2.13
CA TRP A 3 4.83 36.08 1.91
C TRP A 3 5.44 34.97 2.76
N THR A 4 4.80 34.59 3.88
CA THR A 4 5.33 33.57 4.79
C THR A 4 5.00 32.15 4.32
N MET A 5 3.87 31.95 3.63
CA MET A 5 3.47 30.64 3.10
C MET A 5 4.41 30.20 1.98
N THR A 6 4.70 31.07 1.02
CA THR A 6 5.61 30.76 -0.10
C THR A 6 7.03 30.46 0.38
N ARG A 7 7.51 31.17 1.41
CA ARG A 7 8.83 30.90 2.01
C ARG A 7 8.89 29.53 2.70
N LYS A 8 7.86 29.15 3.46
CA LYS A 8 7.78 27.82 4.09
C LYS A 8 7.66 26.70 3.05
N THR A 9 6.85 26.88 2.01
CA THR A 9 6.73 25.93 0.90
C THR A 9 8.04 25.75 0.14
N ARG A 10 8.77 26.85 -0.13
CA ARG A 10 10.10 26.78 -0.78
C ARG A 10 11.12 26.03 0.09
N ILE A 11 11.14 26.28 1.40
CA ILE A 11 12.02 25.55 2.33
C ILE A 11 11.66 24.06 2.33
N GLY A 12 10.37 23.73 2.40
CA GLY A 12 9.90 22.34 2.32
C GLY A 12 10.31 21.66 1.00
N LEU A 13 10.20 22.36 -0.13
CA LEU A 13 10.64 21.89 -1.44
C LEU A 13 12.15 21.63 -1.50
N ILE A 14 12.96 22.54 -0.96
CA ILE A 14 14.41 22.37 -0.91
C ILE A 14 14.77 21.17 -0.04
N ILE A 15 14.16 21.04 1.14
CA ILE A 15 14.39 19.90 2.03
C ILE A 15 13.97 18.59 1.35
N ALA A 16 12.81 18.55 0.71
CA ALA A 16 12.32 17.37 -0.01
C ALA A 16 13.24 17.01 -1.19
N ALA A 17 13.74 17.99 -1.94
CA ALA A 17 14.66 17.76 -3.06
C ALA A 17 16.00 17.20 -2.58
N ILE A 18 16.56 17.74 -1.49
CA ILE A 18 17.79 17.22 -0.88
C ILE A 18 17.57 15.79 -0.38
N ALA A 19 16.49 15.54 0.37
CA ALA A 19 16.16 14.20 0.87
C ALA A 19 15.97 13.20 -0.27
N ALA A 20 15.21 13.56 -1.31
CA ALA A 20 15.00 12.71 -2.48
C ALA A 20 16.32 12.42 -3.22
N SER A 21 17.21 13.41 -3.34
CA SER A 21 18.52 13.23 -3.99
C SER A 21 19.42 12.29 -3.20
N ILE A 22 19.46 12.43 -1.87
CA ILE A 22 20.22 11.52 -0.98
C ILE A 22 19.69 10.09 -1.10
N ILE A 23 18.36 9.91 -1.03
CA ILE A 23 17.73 8.58 -1.13
C ILE A 23 18.00 7.96 -2.51
N ALA A 24 17.90 8.74 -3.59
CA ALA A 24 18.18 8.28 -4.95
C ALA A 24 19.63 7.83 -5.11
N TYR A 25 20.58 8.59 -4.54
CA TYR A 25 22.00 8.24 -4.54
C TYR A 25 22.26 6.94 -3.76
N LEU A 26 21.69 6.79 -2.57
CA LEU A 26 21.87 5.61 -1.72
C LEU A 26 21.25 4.33 -2.32
N SER A 27 20.11 4.43 -3.00
CA SER A 27 19.41 3.26 -3.54
C SER A 27 20.01 2.74 -4.86
N GLY A 28 20.94 3.47 -5.48
CA GLY A 28 21.59 3.10 -6.75
C GLY A 28 20.67 3.08 -7.99
N SER A 29 19.35 3.13 -7.82
CA SER A 29 18.38 3.21 -8.91
C SER A 29 17.05 3.78 -8.44
N VAL A 30 16.68 4.94 -8.99
CA VAL A 30 15.36 5.58 -8.80
C VAL A 30 14.23 4.63 -9.19
N VAL A 31 14.40 3.85 -10.27
CA VAL A 31 13.41 2.89 -10.76
C VAL A 31 13.09 1.83 -9.70
N SER A 32 14.08 1.38 -8.94
CA SER A 32 13.87 0.39 -7.88
C SER A 32 13.01 0.92 -6.73
N ILE A 33 13.25 2.16 -6.30
CA ILE A 33 12.46 2.84 -5.27
C ILE A 33 11.00 2.96 -5.73
N TRP A 34 10.80 3.46 -6.96
CA TRP A 34 9.46 3.60 -7.53
C TRP A 34 8.76 2.24 -7.69
N LYS A 35 9.49 1.18 -8.05
CA LYS A 35 8.90 -0.16 -8.15
C LYS A 35 8.39 -0.64 -6.79
N VAL A 36 9.17 -0.46 -5.72
CA VAL A 36 8.76 -0.83 -4.35
C VAL A 36 7.54 -0.01 -3.94
N PHE A 37 7.64 1.31 -4.06
CA PHE A 37 6.60 2.23 -3.64
C PHE A 37 5.28 2.01 -4.40
N GLY A 38 5.37 1.81 -5.71
CA GLY A 38 4.23 1.50 -6.57
C GLY A 38 3.60 0.15 -6.20
N SER A 39 4.40 -0.87 -5.91
CA SER A 39 3.90 -2.20 -5.52
C SER A 39 3.15 -2.16 -4.18
N VAL A 40 3.72 -1.50 -3.16
CA VAL A 40 3.10 -1.35 -1.84
C VAL A 40 1.81 -0.54 -1.96
N SER A 41 1.85 0.58 -2.68
CA SER A 41 0.69 1.45 -2.87
C SER A 41 -0.43 0.74 -3.62
N ALA A 42 -0.11 0.01 -4.69
CA ALA A 42 -1.08 -0.78 -5.45
C ALA A 42 -1.69 -1.88 -4.56
N ALA A 43 -0.88 -2.64 -3.83
CA ALA A 43 -1.38 -3.70 -2.95
C ALA A 43 -2.32 -3.17 -1.85
N ALA A 44 -2.06 -1.96 -1.34
CA ALA A 44 -2.88 -1.35 -0.29
C ALA A 44 -4.17 -0.72 -0.82
N LEU A 45 -4.12 -0.02 -1.95
CA LEU A 45 -5.22 0.83 -2.43
C LEU A 45 -6.13 0.17 -3.47
N LEU A 46 -5.66 -0.85 -4.18
CA LEU A 46 -6.42 -1.43 -5.29
C LEU A 46 -7.78 -1.98 -4.82
N ILE A 47 -7.82 -2.69 -3.68
CA ILE A 47 -9.08 -3.24 -3.15
C ILE A 47 -10.02 -2.14 -2.59
N PRO A 48 -9.57 -1.18 -1.75
CA PRO A 48 -10.40 -0.06 -1.33
C PRO A 48 -10.97 0.77 -2.48
N ILE A 49 -10.18 1.00 -3.54
CA ILE A 49 -10.65 1.70 -4.75
C ILE A 49 -11.71 0.85 -5.46
N LEU A 50 -11.47 -0.44 -5.65
CA LEU A 50 -12.48 -1.32 -6.26
C LEU A 50 -13.78 -1.38 -5.43
N ALA A 51 -13.68 -1.31 -4.10
CA ALA A 51 -14.86 -1.24 -3.22
C ALA A 51 -15.70 0.02 -3.45
N THR A 52 -15.08 1.15 -3.80
CA THR A 52 -15.81 2.39 -4.09
C THR A 52 -16.48 2.36 -5.47
N TYR A 53 -15.86 1.72 -6.46
CA TYR A 53 -16.43 1.55 -7.80
C TYR A 53 -17.51 0.45 -7.86
N PHE A 54 -17.39 -0.61 -7.06
CA PHE A 54 -18.30 -1.77 -7.08
C PHE A 54 -18.97 -2.01 -5.70
N PRO A 55 -19.74 -1.04 -5.16
CA PRO A 55 -20.31 -1.13 -3.81
C PRO A 55 -21.38 -2.23 -3.64
N LYS A 56 -21.87 -2.78 -4.76
CA LYS A 56 -22.79 -3.92 -4.78
C LYS A 56 -22.09 -5.26 -4.50
N TRP A 57 -20.79 -5.35 -4.81
CA TRP A 57 -20.02 -6.59 -4.75
C TRP A 57 -19.02 -6.59 -3.61
N ILE A 58 -18.37 -5.45 -3.36
CA ILE A 58 -17.33 -5.30 -2.34
C ILE A 58 -17.76 -4.17 -1.41
N ARG A 59 -17.99 -4.52 -0.15
CA ARG A 59 -18.22 -3.58 0.95
C ARG A 59 -17.15 -3.81 2.00
N LEU A 60 -16.58 -2.71 2.49
CA LEU A 60 -15.58 -2.70 3.54
C LEU A 60 -16.06 -1.81 4.68
N THR A 61 -15.87 -2.27 5.90
CA THR A 61 -15.95 -1.43 7.09
C THR A 61 -14.75 -0.49 7.15
N PRO A 62 -14.83 0.65 7.85
CA PRO A 62 -13.67 1.53 8.05
C PRO A 62 -12.47 0.80 8.67
N ILE A 63 -12.74 -0.11 9.61
CA ILE A 63 -11.73 -0.92 10.27
C ILE A 63 -11.17 -1.97 9.30
N GLY A 64 -12.03 -2.66 8.55
CA GLY A 64 -11.62 -3.63 7.54
C GLY A 64 -10.74 -3.03 6.46
N ALA A 65 -11.10 -1.84 5.95
CA ALA A 65 -10.28 -1.09 4.99
C ALA A 65 -8.91 -0.70 5.58
N PHE A 66 -8.86 -0.21 6.83
CA PHE A 66 -7.61 0.14 7.49
C PHE A 66 -6.70 -1.07 7.70
N VAL A 67 -7.25 -2.17 8.24
CA VAL A 67 -6.52 -3.42 8.49
C VAL A 67 -6.00 -4.00 7.19
N LEU A 68 -6.82 -4.01 6.14
CA LEU A 68 -6.45 -4.44 4.79
C LEU A 68 -5.26 -3.64 4.26
N MET A 69 -5.35 -2.31 4.29
CA MET A 69 -4.30 -1.42 3.78
C MET A 69 -2.98 -1.63 4.54
N LEU A 70 -3.05 -1.72 5.87
CA LEU A 70 -1.87 -1.91 6.72
C LEU A 70 -1.24 -3.29 6.51
N ALA A 71 -2.02 -4.36 6.61
CA ALA A 71 -1.53 -5.73 6.51
C ALA A 71 -0.96 -6.03 5.11
N SER A 72 -1.66 -5.61 4.05
CA SER A 72 -1.19 -5.74 2.66
C SER A 72 0.14 -5.02 2.44
N SER A 73 0.28 -3.79 2.97
CA SER A 73 1.53 -3.02 2.88
C SER A 73 2.68 -3.70 3.61
N ILE A 74 2.44 -4.17 4.85
CA ILE A 74 3.46 -4.87 5.65
C ILE A 74 3.90 -6.14 4.93
N VAL A 75 2.96 -6.96 4.46
CA VAL A 75 3.29 -8.21 3.76
C VAL A 75 4.07 -7.93 2.49
N THR A 76 3.69 -6.91 1.70
CA THR A 76 4.45 -6.51 0.51
C THR A 76 5.88 -6.09 0.86
N CYS A 77 6.07 -5.31 1.93
CA CYS A 77 7.40 -4.91 2.41
C CYS A 77 8.24 -6.11 2.89
N VAL A 78 7.65 -7.01 3.67
CA VAL A 78 8.31 -8.23 4.15
C VAL A 78 8.69 -9.13 2.96
N TRP A 79 7.81 -9.27 1.98
CA TRP A 79 8.11 -10.05 0.77
C TRP A 79 9.18 -9.39 -0.07
N PHE A 80 9.26 -8.06 -0.11
CA PHE A 80 10.35 -7.37 -0.78
C PHE A 80 11.69 -7.64 -0.08
N ALA A 81 11.72 -7.72 1.25
CA ALA A 81 12.91 -8.05 2.01
C ALA A 81 13.45 -9.45 1.69
N SER A 82 12.59 -10.39 1.24
CA SER A 82 13.02 -11.72 0.80
C SER A 82 14.08 -11.70 -0.31
N LYS A 83 14.05 -10.67 -1.17
CA LYS A 83 15.05 -10.45 -2.23
C LYS A 83 16.49 -10.36 -1.69
N TYR A 84 16.67 -9.91 -0.46
CA TYR A 84 17.98 -9.81 0.18
C TYR A 84 18.38 -11.07 0.94
N MET A 85 17.44 -11.99 1.19
CA MET A 85 17.67 -13.22 1.94
C MET A 85 17.84 -14.45 1.05
N THR A 86 17.36 -14.41 -0.19
CA THR A 86 17.40 -15.56 -1.12
C THR A 86 18.21 -15.20 -2.37
N GLN A 87 19.22 -16.02 -2.69
CA GLN A 87 20.10 -15.83 -3.86
C GLN A 87 19.34 -16.02 -5.20
N ASP A 88 18.26 -16.80 -5.17
CA ASP A 88 17.45 -17.17 -6.35
C ASP A 88 16.29 -16.19 -6.66
N GLY A 89 16.18 -15.06 -5.94
CA GLY A 89 15.17 -14.03 -6.17
C GLY A 89 14.10 -13.92 -5.08
N TYR A 90 12.85 -13.62 -5.46
CA TYR A 90 11.75 -13.46 -4.50
C TYR A 90 11.28 -14.82 -3.97
N TRP A 91 10.72 -14.85 -2.74
CA TRP A 91 10.06 -16.05 -2.24
C TRP A 91 9.02 -16.56 -3.23
N LEU A 92 9.15 -17.85 -3.59
CA LEU A 92 8.31 -18.58 -4.56
C LEU A 92 8.36 -18.03 -6.00
N GLY A 93 9.31 -17.15 -6.33
CA GLY A 93 9.34 -16.46 -7.63
C GLY A 93 8.17 -15.48 -7.83
N LEU A 94 7.37 -15.22 -6.78
CA LEU A 94 6.22 -14.32 -6.83
C LEU A 94 6.65 -12.88 -6.60
N GLU A 95 6.14 -11.96 -7.41
CA GLU A 95 6.35 -10.54 -7.14
C GLU A 95 5.68 -10.12 -5.82
N PRO A 96 6.32 -9.28 -4.99
CA PRO A 96 5.79 -8.81 -3.71
C PRO A 96 4.38 -8.23 -3.77
N LEU A 97 4.04 -7.60 -4.90
CA LEU A 97 2.70 -7.07 -5.18
C LEU A 97 1.61 -8.14 -5.04
N PHE A 98 1.84 -9.35 -5.58
CA PHE A 98 0.86 -10.42 -5.54
C PHE A 98 0.67 -10.95 -4.13
N ALA A 99 1.73 -11.05 -3.34
CA ALA A 99 1.66 -11.47 -1.95
C ALA A 99 0.79 -10.51 -1.12
N GLY A 100 1.01 -9.20 -1.26
CA GLY A 100 0.17 -8.17 -0.64
C GLY A 100 -1.28 -8.23 -1.12
N ALA A 101 -1.50 -8.34 -2.43
CA ALA A 101 -2.84 -8.42 -3.02
C ALA A 101 -3.64 -9.62 -2.52
N ILE A 102 -3.02 -10.80 -2.37
CA ILE A 102 -3.68 -12.00 -1.82
C ILE A 102 -4.17 -11.73 -0.40
N VAL A 103 -3.33 -11.13 0.44
CA VAL A 103 -3.69 -10.77 1.82
C VAL A 103 -4.81 -9.72 1.83
N ALA A 104 -4.75 -8.73 0.94
CA ALA A 104 -5.78 -7.73 0.83
C ALA A 104 -7.14 -8.34 0.45
N ILE A 105 -7.16 -9.25 -0.53
CA ILE A 105 -8.36 -9.97 -0.95
C ILE A 105 -8.91 -10.82 0.19
N ALA A 106 -8.06 -11.56 0.90
CA ALA A 106 -8.48 -12.40 2.02
C ALA A 106 -9.18 -11.57 3.11
N ILE A 107 -8.59 -10.43 3.51
CA ILE A 107 -9.18 -9.53 4.51
C ILE A 107 -10.50 -8.94 4.01
N ALA A 108 -10.56 -8.51 2.75
CA ALA A 108 -11.77 -7.95 2.16
C ALA A 108 -12.93 -8.96 2.15
N VAL A 109 -12.65 -10.22 1.83
CA VAL A 109 -13.65 -11.29 1.84
C VAL A 109 -14.17 -11.55 3.25
N VAL A 110 -13.27 -11.64 4.24
CA VAL A 110 -13.65 -11.85 5.65
C VAL A 110 -14.52 -10.70 6.17
N ASP A 111 -14.12 -9.46 5.91
CA ASP A 111 -14.88 -8.27 6.33
C ASP A 111 -16.25 -8.20 5.65
N ASN A 112 -16.30 -8.51 4.34
CA ASN A 112 -17.55 -8.54 3.60
C ASN A 112 -18.52 -9.62 4.10
N ILE A 113 -18.02 -10.83 4.37
CA ILE A 113 -18.81 -11.91 4.96
C ILE A 113 -19.36 -11.45 6.32
N GLY A 114 -18.51 -10.90 7.18
CA GLY A 114 -18.90 -10.37 8.50
C GLY A 114 -20.00 -9.30 8.43
N LEU A 115 -19.97 -8.43 7.42
CA LEU A 115 -21.03 -7.46 7.16
C LEU A 115 -22.37 -8.13 6.83
N ARG A 116 -22.37 -9.15 5.96
CA ARG A 116 -23.59 -9.87 5.55
C ARG A 116 -24.24 -10.61 6.73
N TRP A 117 -23.44 -11.19 7.63
CA TRP A 117 -23.96 -11.81 8.86
C TRP A 117 -24.64 -10.80 9.78
N ARG A 118 -24.08 -9.60 9.94
CA ARG A 118 -24.66 -8.53 10.77
C ARG A 118 -25.96 -7.97 10.19
N GLU A 119 -26.10 -7.97 8.87
CA GLU A 119 -27.34 -7.59 8.18
C GLU A 119 -28.43 -8.65 8.41
N ALA A 120 -28.10 -9.94 8.28
CA ALA A 120 -29.03 -11.05 8.49
C ALA A 120 -29.51 -11.20 9.95
N SER A 121 -28.68 -10.85 10.94
CA SER A 121 -29.09 -10.89 12.36
C SER A 121 -30.00 -9.74 12.79
N ARG A 122 -30.22 -8.74 11.92
CA ARG A 122 -31.03 -7.54 12.20
C ARG A 122 -32.42 -7.57 11.55
N SER A 123 -32.70 -8.57 10.72
CA SER A 123 -34.02 -8.83 10.09
C SER A 123 -34.76 -9.92 10.83
#